data_AF-A0A1B0EZ78-F1
#
_entry.id   AF-A0A1B0EZ78-F1
#
_cell.length_a   1.000
_cell.length_b   1.000
_cell.length_c   1.000
_cell.angle_alpha   90.00
_cell.angle_beta   90.00
_cell.angle_gamma   90.00
#
_symmetry.space_group_name_H-M   'P 1'
#
loop_
_entity.id
_entity.type
_entity.pdbx_description
1 polymer ?
#
loop_
_entity_poly.entity_id
_entity_poly.type
_entity_poly.pdbx_seq_one_letter_code
_entity_poly.pdbx_strand_id
1 'polypeptide(L)'
;MSEATRTRASDGKHQIFGLDCEMCFTGRGLELCKVSVVASDGRLLYERLVKPECQIVDYNTRFSGISEQDFTARGQNIRTLKEVQQDLLKMIGAEAILVGHGLENDLRALKIIHRNIIDTSVVFPHTSGLPFRRSLKSLAKTFLKRDIQTAATGHDSLEDSRACIELMLWRVRKDFRTSINAH
;
A
#
# COMPACT_ATOMS: atom_id res chain seq x y z
N MET A 1 0.76 24.09 32.75
CA MET A 1 -0.45 23.59 32.08
C MET A 1 -0.16 23.60 30.60
N SER A 2 0.15 22.44 30.02
CA SER A 2 0.59 22.35 28.62
C SER A 2 -0.62 22.38 27.68
N GLU A 3 -0.62 23.33 26.76
CA GLU A 3 -1.52 23.35 25.61
C GLU A 3 -1.31 22.07 24.81
N ALA A 4 -2.31 21.19 24.85
CA ALA A 4 -2.41 20.06 23.96
C ALA A 4 -2.63 20.61 22.54
N THR A 5 -1.62 20.47 21.68
CA THR A 5 -1.69 20.75 20.25
C THR A 5 -2.84 19.96 19.64
N ARG A 6 -4.00 20.60 19.46
CA ARG A 6 -5.09 20.08 18.62
C ARG A 6 -4.55 19.96 17.20
N THR A 7 -4.29 18.75 16.76
CA THR A 7 -4.12 18.42 15.34
C THR A 7 -5.36 18.93 14.61
N ARG A 8 -5.21 19.94 13.76
CA ARG A 8 -6.30 20.44 12.91
C ARG A 8 -6.79 19.27 12.06
N ALA A 9 -8.03 18.82 12.29
CA ALA A 9 -8.73 17.99 11.33
C ALA A 9 -8.81 18.80 10.02
N SER A 10 -8.16 18.31 8.97
CA SER A 10 -8.24 18.94 7.66
C SER A 10 -9.68 18.85 7.17
N ASP A 11 -10.18 19.97 6.67
CA ASP A 11 -11.51 20.09 6.06
C ASP A 11 -11.67 18.98 5.01
N GLY A 12 -12.59 18.06 5.26
CA GLY A 12 -12.65 16.68 4.76
C GLY A 12 -12.93 16.48 3.26
N LYS A 13 -12.23 17.18 2.37
CA LYS A 13 -12.31 16.95 0.92
C LYS A 13 -10.99 16.40 0.37
N HIS A 14 -11.04 15.11 0.02
CA HIS A 14 -10.03 14.32 -0.70
C HIS A 14 -8.76 14.00 0.10
N GLN A 15 -8.90 13.20 1.16
CA GLN A 15 -7.75 12.54 1.79
C GLN A 15 -7.19 11.50 0.81
N ILE A 16 -5.87 11.43 0.69
CA ILE A 16 -5.16 10.49 -0.19
C ILE A 16 -4.28 9.61 0.69
N PHE A 17 -4.38 8.30 0.50
CA PHE A 17 -3.60 7.31 1.23
C PHE A 17 -2.89 6.37 0.26
N GLY A 18 -1.62 6.11 0.51
CA GLY A 18 -0.92 4.99 -0.11
C GLY A 18 -1.20 3.72 0.69
N LEU A 19 -1.52 2.62 0.02
CA LEU A 19 -1.81 1.34 0.66
C LEU A 19 -1.08 0.22 -0.07
N ASP A 20 -0.48 -0.68 0.70
CA ASP A 20 0.13 -1.90 0.20
C ASP A 20 0.07 -3.00 1.28
N CYS A 21 -0.11 -4.24 0.84
CA CYS A 21 -0.25 -5.42 1.68
C CYS A 21 0.77 -6.49 1.30
N GLU A 22 1.23 -7.20 2.33
CA GLU A 22 1.96 -8.44 2.16
C GLU A 22 1.05 -9.62 2.46
N MET A 23 1.18 -10.68 1.66
CA MET A 23 0.37 -11.89 1.78
C MET A 23 1.26 -13.12 1.96
N CYS A 24 0.74 -14.08 2.74
CA CYS A 24 1.30 -15.42 2.93
C CYS A 24 0.35 -16.48 2.37
N PHE A 25 0.85 -17.68 2.12
CA PHE A 25 0.03 -18.82 1.72
C PHE A 25 -0.45 -19.63 2.93
N THR A 26 -1.73 -19.95 2.92
CA THR A 26 -2.38 -20.86 3.87
C THR A 26 -3.09 -21.98 3.11
N GLY A 27 -3.72 -22.91 3.85
CA GLY A 27 -4.57 -23.94 3.25
C GLY A 27 -5.78 -23.41 2.46
N ARG A 28 -6.07 -22.11 2.53
CA ARG A 28 -7.15 -21.45 1.77
C ARG A 28 -6.65 -20.53 0.65
N GLY A 29 -5.35 -20.50 0.37
CA GLY A 29 -4.74 -19.62 -0.63
C GLY A 29 -4.00 -18.45 0.01
N LEU A 30 -3.95 -17.32 -0.68
CA LEU A 30 -3.28 -16.10 -0.18
C LEU A 30 -4.14 -15.41 0.88
N GLU A 31 -3.55 -15.17 2.05
CA GLU A 31 -4.14 -14.37 3.13
C GLU A 31 -3.21 -13.24 3.54
N LEU A 32 -3.79 -12.15 4.05
CA LEU A 32 -3.07 -10.97 4.53
C LEU A 32 -2.16 -11.30 5.72
N CYS A 33 -0.89 -10.89 5.67
CA CYS A 33 0.05 -11.04 6.78
C CYS A 33 0.70 -9.71 7.22
N LYS A 34 0.70 -8.67 6.40
CA LYS A 34 1.08 -7.30 6.79
C LYS A 34 0.30 -6.28 5.96
N VAL A 35 -0.03 -5.13 6.55
CA VAL A 35 -0.57 -3.97 5.82
C VAL A 35 0.18 -2.71 6.22
N SER A 36 0.44 -1.84 5.25
CA SER A 36 1.02 -0.52 5.44
C SER A 36 0.15 0.55 4.78
N VAL A 37 -0.07 1.65 5.50
CA VAL A 37 -0.79 2.84 5.01
C VAL A 37 0.05 4.08 5.26
N VAL A 38 0.22 4.89 4.21
CA VAL A 38 0.96 6.16 4.26
C VAL A 38 0.07 7.33 3.86
N ALA A 39 0.39 8.50 4.39
CA ALA A 39 -0.19 9.76 3.95
C ALA A 39 0.35 10.16 2.55
N SER A 40 -0.26 11.18 1.95
CA SER A 40 0.15 11.74 0.65
C SER A 40 1.55 12.35 0.62
N ASP A 41 2.12 12.66 1.79
CA ASP A 41 3.52 13.09 1.95
C ASP A 41 4.49 11.91 2.19
N GLY A 42 4.00 10.67 2.17
CA GLY A 42 4.77 9.45 2.43
C GLY A 42 5.00 9.13 3.92
N ARG A 43 4.44 9.91 4.85
CA ARG A 43 4.52 9.61 6.29
C ARG A 43 3.73 8.35 6.62
N LEU A 44 4.32 7.45 7.39
CA LEU A 44 3.64 6.24 7.86
C LEU A 44 2.49 6.62 8.81
N LEU A 45 1.30 6.07 8.54
CA LEU A 45 0.10 6.26 9.36
C LEU A 45 -0.33 4.98 10.08
N TYR A 46 -0.22 3.84 9.41
CA TYR A 46 -0.63 2.55 9.94
C TYR A 46 0.27 1.45 9.39
N GLU A 47 0.80 0.60 10.27
CA GLU A 47 1.51 -0.62 9.88
C GLU A 47 1.22 -1.69 10.91
N ARG A 48 0.72 -2.85 10.47
CA ARG A 48 0.46 -3.99 11.37
C ARG A 48 0.76 -5.31 10.68
N LEU A 49 1.35 -6.22 11.46
CA LEU A 49 1.29 -7.64 11.15
C LEU A 49 -0.12 -8.16 11.43
N VAL A 50 -0.58 -9.04 10.55
CA VAL A 50 -1.92 -9.60 10.60
C VAL A 50 -1.81 -11.10 10.78
N LYS A 51 -2.48 -11.63 11.79
CA LYS A 51 -2.61 -13.07 11.99
C LYS A 51 -3.65 -13.61 11.00
N PRO A 52 -3.26 -14.48 10.05
CA PRO A 52 -4.22 -15.11 9.15
C PRO A 52 -5.20 -16.00 9.92
N GLU A 53 -6.38 -16.25 9.34
CA GLU A 53 -7.40 -17.10 9.98
C GLU A 53 -6.96 -18.58 9.97
N CYS A 54 -6.23 -18.99 8.93
CA CYS A 54 -5.68 -20.33 8.80
C CYS A 54 -4.18 -20.36 9.13
N GLN A 55 -3.68 -21.56 9.43
CA GLN A 55 -2.24 -21.76 9.63
C GLN A 55 -1.47 -21.40 8.35
N ILE A 56 -0.39 -20.64 8.52
CA ILE A 56 0.54 -20.29 7.45
C ILE A 56 1.30 -21.55 7.04
N VAL A 57 1.26 -21.86 5.74
CA VAL A 57 2.01 -22.95 5.12
C VAL A 57 3.32 -22.42 4.53
N ASP A 58 3.28 -21.21 3.95
CA ASP A 58 4.46 -20.51 3.44
C ASP A 58 4.29 -19.01 3.69
N TYR A 59 5.26 -18.39 4.35
CA TYR A 59 5.27 -16.95 4.62
C TYR A 59 5.46 -16.11 3.35
N ASN A 60 5.81 -16.74 2.23
CA ASN A 60 6.08 -16.10 0.95
C ASN A 60 7.21 -15.07 1.06
N THR A 61 8.18 -15.30 1.96
CA THR A 61 9.17 -14.32 2.45
C THR A 61 9.89 -13.57 1.34
N ARG A 62 10.22 -14.26 0.24
CA ARG A 62 10.85 -13.64 -0.95
C ARG A 62 10.09 -12.44 -1.47
N PHE A 63 8.77 -12.46 -1.36
CA PHE A 63 7.89 -11.37 -1.80
C PHE A 63 7.37 -10.59 -0.60
N SER A 64 6.93 -11.25 0.47
CA SER A 64 6.28 -10.58 1.62
C SER A 64 7.23 -9.81 2.54
N GLY A 65 8.51 -10.15 2.56
CA GLY A 65 9.43 -9.63 3.58
C GLY A 65 9.22 -10.22 4.98
N ILE A 66 8.26 -11.14 5.14
CA ILE A 66 7.84 -11.66 6.45
C ILE A 66 8.37 -13.07 6.69
N SER A 67 8.81 -13.32 7.92
CA SER A 67 9.26 -14.62 8.40
C SER A 67 8.43 -15.12 9.59
N GLU A 68 8.57 -16.41 9.95
CA GLU A 68 7.99 -16.96 11.17
C GLU A 68 8.47 -16.23 12.45
N GLN A 69 9.70 -15.73 12.42
CA GLN A 69 10.28 -14.99 13.54
C GLN A 69 9.54 -13.68 13.79
N ASP A 70 8.98 -13.04 12.76
CA ASP A 70 8.19 -11.82 12.92
C ASP A 70 6.90 -12.09 13.72
N PHE A 71 6.33 -13.29 13.59
CA PHE A 71 5.13 -13.68 14.34
C PHE A 71 5.41 -14.11 15.78
N THR A 72 6.64 -14.57 16.07
CA THR A 72 7.02 -15.05 17.41
C THR A 72 7.73 -13.96 18.24
N ALA A 73 8.65 -13.21 17.64
CA ALA A 73 9.42 -12.15 18.29
C ALA A 73 8.62 -10.84 18.49
N ARG A 74 7.65 -10.55 17.61
CA ARG A 74 6.78 -9.35 17.70
C ARG A 74 5.37 -9.66 18.21
N GLY A 75 5.18 -10.82 18.84
CA GLY A 75 3.88 -11.40 19.21
C GLY A 75 2.93 -10.51 20.00
N GLN A 76 3.41 -9.41 20.60
CA GLN A 76 2.58 -8.47 21.35
C GLN A 76 1.80 -7.44 20.51
N ASN A 77 2.05 -7.32 19.19
CA ASN A 77 1.38 -6.30 18.36
C ASN A 77 0.78 -6.84 17.03
N ILE A 78 0.48 -8.14 16.99
CA ILE A 78 -0.17 -8.78 15.85
C ILE A 78 -1.68 -8.61 15.99
N ARG A 79 -2.34 -8.15 14.92
CA ARG A 79 -3.78 -7.94 14.88
C ARG A 79 -4.48 -9.04 14.09
N THR A 80 -5.73 -9.29 14.38
CA THR A 80 -6.61 -10.08 13.50
C THR A 80 -7.02 -9.25 12.29
N LEU A 81 -7.41 -9.91 11.20
CA LEU A 81 -7.96 -9.22 10.03
C LEU A 81 -9.12 -8.29 10.39
N LYS A 82 -10.00 -8.73 11.31
CA LYS A 82 -11.16 -7.94 11.75
C LYS A 82 -10.76 -6.64 12.45
N GLU A 83 -9.74 -6.67 13.30
CA GLU A 83 -9.23 -5.47 13.97
C GLU A 83 -8.61 -4.50 12.97
N VAL A 84 -7.82 -5.02 12.02
CA VAL A 84 -7.25 -4.22 10.93
C VAL A 84 -8.34 -3.56 10.10
N GLN A 85 -9.37 -4.30 9.71
CA GLN A 85 -10.52 -3.74 8.98
C GLN A 85 -11.19 -2.61 9.77
N GLN A 86 -11.40 -2.79 11.08
CA GLN A 86 -11.98 -1.76 11.93
C GLN A 86 -11.10 -0.52 12.03
N ASP A 87 -9.78 -0.69 12.15
CA ASP A 87 -8.83 0.42 12.19
C ASP A 87 -8.84 1.18 10.86
N LEU A 88 -8.79 0.47 9.72
CA LEU A 88 -8.81 1.06 8.38
C LEU A 88 -10.12 1.78 8.09
N LEU A 89 -11.28 1.21 8.43
CA LEU A 89 -12.59 1.84 8.22
C LEU A 89 -12.81 3.10 9.08
N LYS A 90 -12.13 3.21 10.23
CA LYS A 90 -12.14 4.43 11.05
C LYS A 90 -11.20 5.50 10.49
N MET A 91 -10.08 5.08 9.90
CA MET A 91 -9.04 5.98 9.38
C MET A 91 -9.35 6.49 7.97
N ILE A 92 -9.89 5.63 7.12
CA ILE A 92 -10.06 5.86 5.68
C ILE A 92 -11.55 6.05 5.41
N GLY A 93 -11.94 7.31 5.22
CA GLY A 93 -13.31 7.65 4.86
C GLY A 93 -13.70 7.14 3.47
N ALA A 94 -15.00 6.93 3.24
CA ALA A 94 -15.53 6.41 1.98
C ALA A 94 -15.13 7.23 0.73
N GLU A 95 -14.95 8.55 0.90
CA GLU A 95 -14.56 9.47 -0.17
C GLU A 95 -13.03 9.65 -0.31
N ALA A 96 -12.23 9.07 0.59
CA ALA A 96 -10.78 9.11 0.48
C ALA A 96 -10.30 8.37 -0.78
N ILE A 97 -9.15 8.75 -1.32
CA ILE A 97 -8.55 8.09 -2.48
C ILE A 97 -7.48 7.13 -1.99
N LEU A 98 -7.58 5.87 -2.39
CA LEU A 98 -6.52 4.87 -2.19
C LEU A 98 -5.61 4.83 -3.40
N VAL A 99 -4.30 4.85 -3.16
CA VAL A 99 -3.27 4.75 -4.17
C VAL A 99 -2.42 3.52 -3.89
N GLY A 100 -2.17 2.69 -4.89
CA GLY A 100 -1.35 1.49 -4.74
C GLY A 100 -0.99 0.88 -6.09
N HIS A 101 -0.56 -0.38 -6.10
CA HIS A 101 -0.13 -1.08 -7.30
C HIS A 101 -0.74 -2.48 -7.39
N GLY A 102 -1.76 -2.66 -8.22
CA GLY A 102 -2.50 -3.92 -8.29
C GLY A 102 -3.41 -4.13 -7.07
N LEU A 103 -4.04 -3.05 -6.58
CA LEU A 103 -4.82 -2.99 -5.33
C LEU A 103 -5.99 -3.96 -5.27
N GLU A 104 -6.39 -4.54 -6.40
CA GLU A 104 -7.31 -5.66 -6.46
C GLU A 104 -6.91 -6.80 -5.51
N ASN A 105 -5.62 -7.14 -5.43
CA ASN A 105 -5.12 -8.20 -4.57
C ASN A 105 -5.18 -7.81 -3.10
N ASP A 106 -4.73 -6.60 -2.79
CA ASP A 106 -4.73 -6.02 -1.44
C ASP A 106 -6.15 -5.94 -0.87
N LEU A 107 -7.09 -5.37 -1.63
CA LEU A 107 -8.47 -5.18 -1.20
C LEU A 107 -9.21 -6.52 -1.06
N ARG A 108 -8.88 -7.51 -1.90
CA ARG A 108 -9.38 -8.89 -1.75
C ARG A 108 -8.86 -9.53 -0.47
N ALA A 109 -7.56 -9.42 -0.18
CA ALA A 109 -6.97 -9.95 1.04
C ALA A 109 -7.50 -9.26 2.30
N LEU A 110 -7.71 -7.94 2.23
CA LEU A 110 -8.35 -7.13 3.27
C LEU A 110 -9.84 -7.41 3.43
N LYS A 111 -10.49 -8.01 2.43
CA LYS A 111 -11.95 -8.17 2.32
C LYS A 111 -12.68 -6.81 2.48
N ILE A 112 -12.13 -5.75 1.88
CA ILE A 112 -12.67 -4.38 1.90
C ILE A 112 -13.05 -3.96 0.48
N ILE A 113 -14.20 -3.30 0.33
CA ILE A 113 -14.60 -2.67 -0.92
C ILE A 113 -14.42 -1.16 -0.78
N HIS A 114 -13.65 -0.57 -1.69
CA HIS A 114 -13.46 0.87 -1.78
C HIS A 114 -13.61 1.33 -3.23
N ARG A 115 -14.22 2.50 -3.47
CA ARG A 115 -14.57 2.95 -4.84
C ARG A 115 -13.53 3.87 -5.44
N ASN A 116 -12.97 4.77 -4.63
CA ASN A 116 -12.07 5.82 -5.09
C ASN A 116 -10.63 5.29 -5.06
N ILE A 117 -10.22 4.63 -6.14
CA ILE A 117 -8.91 3.98 -6.26
C ILE A 117 -8.13 4.55 -7.45
N ILE A 118 -6.86 4.83 -7.22
CA ILE A 118 -5.86 5.09 -8.24
C ILE A 118 -4.84 3.94 -8.21
N ASP A 119 -4.92 3.07 -9.20
CA ASP A 119 -4.00 1.94 -9.33
C ASP A 119 -2.86 2.28 -10.31
N THR A 120 -1.63 2.34 -9.80
CA THR A 120 -0.45 2.66 -10.62
C THR A 120 -0.18 1.63 -11.71
N SER A 121 -0.61 0.38 -11.55
CA SER A 121 -0.50 -0.64 -12.61
C SER A 121 -1.40 -0.34 -13.81
N VAL A 122 -2.47 0.43 -13.61
CA VAL A 122 -3.40 0.89 -14.64
C VAL A 122 -2.97 2.24 -15.22
N VAL A 123 -2.56 3.18 -14.36
CA VAL A 123 -2.10 4.52 -14.78
C VAL A 123 -0.84 4.46 -15.65
N PHE A 124 0.01 3.45 -15.43
CA PHE A 124 1.23 3.23 -16.21
C PHE A 124 1.14 1.91 -17.00
N PRO A 125 0.39 1.88 -18.11
CA PRO A 125 0.12 0.66 -18.84
C PRO A 125 1.39 0.04 -19.43
N HIS A 126 1.35 -1.28 -19.61
CA HIS A 126 2.38 -2.00 -20.35
C HIS A 126 2.29 -1.72 -21.85
N THR A 127 3.42 -1.66 -22.56
CA THR A 127 3.46 -1.37 -24.01
C THR A 127 2.73 -2.43 -24.84
N SER A 128 2.79 -3.70 -24.41
CA SER A 128 2.05 -4.81 -25.02
C SER A 128 0.55 -4.87 -24.68
N GLY A 129 0.02 -3.91 -23.91
CA GLY A 129 -1.37 -3.91 -23.48
C GLY A 129 -1.71 -5.00 -22.45
N LEU A 130 -3.01 -5.13 -22.14
CA LEU A 130 -3.52 -6.16 -21.24
C LEU A 130 -3.32 -7.58 -21.82
N PRO A 131 -3.08 -8.60 -20.98
CA PRO A 131 -3.10 -8.60 -19.51
C PRO A 131 -1.75 -8.20 -18.87
N PHE A 132 -0.73 -7.85 -19.65
CA PHE A 132 0.59 -7.52 -19.13
C PHE A 132 0.56 -6.22 -18.31
N ARG A 133 1.20 -6.24 -17.14
CA ARG A 133 1.35 -5.08 -16.26
C ARG A 133 2.84 -4.85 -16.01
N ARG A 134 3.24 -3.58 -15.88
CA ARG A 134 4.60 -3.23 -15.45
C ARG A 134 4.68 -3.41 -13.94
N SER A 135 5.76 -4.02 -13.44
CA SER A 135 5.99 -4.10 -11.99
C SER A 135 6.25 -2.73 -11.38
N LEU A 136 5.87 -2.54 -10.11
CA LEU A 136 6.18 -1.33 -9.35
C LEU A 136 7.68 -1.00 -9.39
N LYS A 137 8.54 -2.03 -9.24
CA LYS A 137 10.00 -1.92 -9.39
C LYS A 137 10.43 -1.32 -10.73
N SER A 138 9.83 -1.78 -11.85
CA SER A 138 10.10 -1.21 -13.17
C SER A 138 9.66 0.25 -13.25
N LEU A 139 8.49 0.58 -12.70
CA LEU A 139 7.95 1.94 -12.69
C LEU A 139 8.84 2.89 -11.88
N ALA A 140 9.18 2.53 -10.65
CA ALA A 140 10.05 3.31 -9.77
C ALA A 140 11.42 3.57 -10.43
N LYS A 141 12.04 2.53 -11.01
CA LYS A 141 13.31 2.68 -11.73
C LYS A 141 13.19 3.62 -12.94
N THR A 142 12.10 3.51 -13.70
CA THR A 142 11.91 4.28 -14.93
C THR A 142 11.65 5.76 -14.65
N PHE A 143 10.72 6.04 -13.74
CA PHE A 143 10.15 7.37 -13.55
C PHE A 143 10.75 8.11 -12.35
N LEU A 144 11.02 7.41 -11.25
CA LEU A 144 11.59 7.98 -10.03
C LEU A 144 13.12 7.85 -10.00
N LYS A 145 13.72 7.08 -10.92
CA LYS A 145 15.16 6.77 -10.95
C LYS A 145 15.66 6.15 -9.64
N ARG A 146 14.80 5.37 -8.98
CA ARG A 146 15.09 4.68 -7.72
C ARG A 146 14.93 3.18 -7.90
N ASP A 147 15.90 2.42 -7.43
CA ASP A 147 15.75 0.98 -7.25
C ASP A 147 15.05 0.71 -5.90
N ILE A 148 13.96 -0.05 -5.95
CA ILE A 148 13.18 -0.51 -4.79
C ILE A 148 13.16 -2.04 -4.77
N GLN A 149 12.72 -2.64 -3.67
CA GLN A 149 12.66 -4.10 -3.51
C GLN A 149 14.03 -4.75 -3.81
N THR A 150 15.08 -4.18 -3.21
CA THR A 150 16.48 -4.61 -3.37
C THR A 150 16.97 -5.46 -2.21
N ALA A 151 16.26 -5.45 -1.08
CA ALA A 151 16.60 -6.23 0.09
C ALA A 151 16.49 -7.73 -0.19
N ALA A 152 17.43 -8.50 0.36
CA ALA A 152 17.40 -9.97 0.27
C ALA A 152 16.27 -10.60 1.10
N THR A 153 15.71 -9.84 2.03
CA THR A 153 14.67 -10.29 2.98
C THR A 153 13.27 -10.31 2.38
N GLY A 154 13.05 -9.70 1.22
CA GLY A 154 11.74 -9.61 0.55
C GLY A 154 11.33 -8.16 0.28
N HIS A 155 10.06 -7.93 -0.07
CA HIS A 155 9.54 -6.58 -0.25
C HIS A 155 9.20 -5.92 1.09
N ASP A 156 8.95 -4.61 1.03
CA ASP A 156 8.46 -3.85 2.17
C ASP A 156 7.30 -2.97 1.74
N SER A 157 6.09 -3.35 2.16
CA SER A 157 4.87 -2.59 1.93
C SER A 157 4.94 -1.09 2.29
N LEU A 158 5.81 -0.68 3.22
CA LEU A 158 6.04 0.75 3.46
C LEU A 158 6.81 1.42 2.30
N GLU A 159 7.86 0.80 1.78
CA GLU A 159 8.58 1.27 0.59
C GLU A 159 7.64 1.31 -0.63
N ASP A 160 6.85 0.26 -0.81
CA ASP A 160 5.98 0.10 -1.98
C ASP A 160 4.81 1.10 -1.98
N SER A 161 4.14 1.29 -0.83
CA SER A 161 3.09 2.30 -0.69
C SER A 161 3.60 3.73 -0.91
N ARG A 162 4.82 4.05 -0.46
CA ARG A 162 5.48 5.34 -0.75
C ARG A 162 5.79 5.50 -2.24
N ALA A 163 6.35 4.46 -2.86
CA ALA A 163 6.67 4.49 -4.29
C ALA A 163 5.41 4.75 -5.14
N CYS A 164 4.26 4.19 -4.75
CA CYS A 164 2.98 4.42 -5.43
C CYS A 164 2.55 5.90 -5.36
N ILE A 165 2.60 6.51 -4.18
CA ILE A 165 2.28 7.94 -3.99
C ILE A 165 3.21 8.82 -4.81
N GLU A 166 4.52 8.56 -4.74
CA GLU A 166 5.52 9.33 -5.47
C GLU A 166 5.37 9.22 -6.99
N LEU A 167 5.04 8.03 -7.50
CA LEU A 167 4.72 7.82 -8.93
C LEU A 167 3.54 8.67 -9.37
N MET A 168 2.48 8.75 -8.56
CA MET A 168 1.32 9.58 -8.87
C MET A 168 1.65 11.07 -8.81
N LEU A 169 2.41 11.53 -7.81
CA LEU A 169 2.88 12.91 -7.75
C LEU A 169 3.75 13.27 -8.95
N TRP A 170 4.64 12.36 -9.37
CA TRP A 170 5.42 12.53 -10.59
C TRP A 170 4.52 12.67 -11.82
N ARG A 171 3.50 11.81 -11.94
CA ARG A 171 2.55 11.82 -13.06
C ARG A 171 1.79 13.14 -13.14
N VAL A 172 1.20 13.58 -12.03
CA VAL A 172 0.45 14.84 -11.95
C VAL A 172 1.33 16.03 -12.33
N ARG A 173 2.57 16.09 -11.83
CA ARG A 173 3.53 17.16 -12.19
C ARG A 173 3.86 17.16 -13.68
N LYS A 174 4.00 15.98 -14.29
CA LYS A 174 4.28 15.85 -15.73
C LYS A 174 3.09 16.29 -16.57
N ASP A 175 1.89 15.83 -16.22
CA ASP A 175 0.67 16.16 -16.96
C ASP A 175 0.38 17.67 -16.85
N PHE A 176 0.52 18.26 -15.67
CA PHE A 176 0.34 19.70 -15.46
C PHE A 176 1.32 20.56 -16.30
N ARG A 177 2.60 20.19 -16.36
CA ARG A 177 3.58 20.87 -17.23
C ARG A 177 3.22 20.76 -18.71
N THR A 178 2.71 19.61 -19.13
CA THR A 178 2.29 19.39 -20.52
C THR A 178 1.09 20.28 -20.86
N SER A 179 0.14 20.43 -19.94
CA SER A 179 -1.02 21.32 -20.12
C SER A 179 -0.64 22.79 -20.19
N ILE A 180 0.34 23.25 -19.40
CA ILE A 180 0.81 24.64 -19.48
C ILE A 180 1.51 24.92 -20.81
N ASN A 181 2.37 24.01 -21.28
CA ASN A 181 3.14 24.20 -22.51
C ASN A 181 2.32 24.01 -23.81
N ALA A 182 1.07 23.57 -23.70
CA ALA A 182 0.14 23.45 -24.82
C ALA A 182 -0.68 24.72 -25.08
N HIS A 183 -0.52 25.75 -24.24
CA HIS A 183 -1.12 27.08 -24.35
C HIS A 183 -0.04 28.15 -24.45
#